data_AF-X1JGG3-F1
#
_entry.id   AF-X1JGG3-F1
#
_cell.length_a   1.000
_cell.length_b   1.000
_cell.length_c   1.000
_cell.angle_alpha   90.00
_cell.angle_beta   90.00
_cell.angle_gamma   90.00
#
_symmetry.space_group_name_H-M   'P 1'
#
loop_
_entity.id
_entity.type
_entity.pdbx_description
1 polymer ?
#
loop_
_entity_poly.entity_id
_entity_poly.type
_entity_poly.pdbx_seq_one_letter_code
_entity_poly.pdbx_strand_id
1 'polypeptide(L)'
;MDKKLFLQSLNSLESAFGEKLREDRAKIYWDILKGYSDIEIKKAVIGSIRELKFFPKIAEIIEMIVGNIEDEAEIAWLILKEKIERYDGYMSVSFPENPAIGSVVEALGGWIEMCDTTIKEEK
;
A
#
# COMPACT_ATOMS: atom_id res chain seq x y z
N MET A 1 -13.91 4.48 14.34
CA MET A 1 -14.99 3.97 13.47
C MET A 1 -16.30 3.86 14.23
N ASP A 2 -17.41 4.18 13.58
CA ASP A 2 -18.76 3.93 14.09
C ASP A 2 -19.20 2.49 13.79
N LYS A 3 -19.71 1.78 14.81
CA LYS A 3 -20.08 0.36 14.69
C LYS A 3 -21.23 0.12 13.71
N LYS A 4 -22.19 1.04 13.62
CA LYS A 4 -23.32 0.94 12.70
C LYS A 4 -22.84 1.12 11.25
N LEU A 5 -21.97 2.09 11.01
CA LEU A 5 -21.38 2.31 9.68
C LEU A 5 -20.55 1.11 9.23
N PHE A 6 -19.77 0.52 10.14
CA PHE A 6 -19.04 -0.70 9.86
C PHE A 6 -19.95 -1.88 9.48
N LEU A 7 -21.03 -2.11 10.23
CA LEU A 7 -21.99 -3.18 9.92
C LEU A 7 -22.66 -2.95 8.56
N GLN A 8 -22.96 -1.70 8.19
CA GLN A 8 -23.45 -1.37 6.85
C GLN A 8 -22.44 -1.75 5.77
N SER A 9 -21.16 -1.44 5.99
CA SER A 9 -20.07 -1.83 5.09
C SER A 9 -19.92 -3.35 4.94
N LEU A 10 -20.02 -4.12 6.03
CA LEU A 10 -20.03 -5.58 5.95
C LEU A 10 -21.25 -6.11 5.18
N ASN A 11 -22.44 -5.57 5.43
CA ASN A 11 -23.65 -5.99 4.70
C ASN A 11 -23.54 -5.68 3.19
N SER A 12 -22.83 -4.61 2.80
CA SER A 12 -22.53 -4.34 1.39
C SER A 12 -21.66 -5.42 0.77
N LEU A 13 -20.63 -5.92 1.47
CA LEU A 13 -19.83 -7.06 1.02
C LEU A 13 -20.69 -8.31 0.89
N GLU A 14 -21.47 -8.64 1.93
CA GLU A 14 -22.37 -9.81 1.92
C GLU A 14 -23.31 -9.79 0.71
N SER A 15 -23.87 -8.62 0.41
CA SER A 15 -24.80 -8.45 -0.70
C SER A 15 -24.11 -8.56 -2.06
N ALA A 16 -22.91 -8.02 -2.20
CA ALA A 16 -22.15 -8.04 -3.45
C ALA A 16 -21.64 -9.45 -3.81
N PHE A 17 -21.22 -10.22 -2.81
CA PHE A 17 -20.64 -11.55 -2.99
C PHE A 17 -21.66 -12.68 -2.80
N GLY A 18 -22.87 -12.39 -2.34
CA GLY A 18 -23.91 -13.40 -2.10
C GLY A 18 -23.62 -14.32 -0.91
N GLU A 19 -22.77 -13.88 0.02
CA GLU A 19 -22.38 -14.63 1.21
C GLU A 19 -22.95 -13.98 2.47
N LYS A 20 -23.32 -14.78 3.48
CA LYS A 20 -23.64 -14.27 4.81
C LYS A 20 -22.56 -14.67 5.80
N LEU A 21 -22.01 -13.68 6.50
CA LEU A 21 -21.09 -13.92 7.59
C LEU A 21 -21.85 -14.43 8.80
N ARG A 22 -21.23 -15.39 9.47
CA ARG A 22 -21.62 -15.78 10.82
C ARG A 22 -21.23 -14.66 11.79
N GLU A 23 -21.99 -14.52 12.88
CA GLU A 23 -21.77 -13.46 13.87
C GLU A 23 -20.36 -13.47 14.48
N ASP A 24 -19.77 -14.64 14.68
CA ASP A 24 -18.41 -14.81 15.18
C ASP A 24 -17.38 -14.22 14.19
N ARG A 25 -17.54 -14.46 12.89
CA ARG A 25 -16.68 -13.84 11.86
C ARG A 25 -16.85 -12.33 11.83
N ALA A 26 -18.08 -11.82 11.87
CA ALA A 26 -18.32 -10.37 11.87
C ALA A 26 -17.67 -9.66 13.08
N LYS A 27 -17.66 -10.31 14.25
CA LYS A 27 -16.94 -9.81 15.44
C LYS A 27 -15.44 -9.74 15.22
N ILE A 28 -14.84 -10.76 14.60
CA ILE A 28 -13.40 -10.77 14.30
C ILE A 28 -13.04 -9.64 13.33
N TYR A 29 -13.85 -9.40 12.28
CA TYR A 29 -13.63 -8.26 11.37
C TYR A 29 -13.68 -6.93 12.14
N TRP A 30 -14.66 -6.76 13.04
CA TRP A 30 -14.74 -5.55 13.87
C TRP A 30 -13.50 -5.38 14.74
N ASP A 31 -13.06 -6.43 15.44
CA ASP A 31 -11.96 -6.33 16.38
C ASP A 31 -10.63 -5.98 15.72
N ILE A 32 -10.41 -6.43 14.48
CA ILE A 32 -9.19 -6.13 13.72
C ILE A 32 -9.30 -4.76 13.04
N LEU A 33 -10.45 -4.42 12.46
CA LEU A 33 -10.59 -3.23 11.61
C LEU A 33 -11.02 -1.96 12.36
N LYS A 34 -11.41 -2.04 13.64
CA LYS A 34 -11.90 -0.89 14.43
C LYS A 34 -10.91 0.26 14.60
N GLY A 35 -9.62 0.03 14.35
CA GLY A 35 -8.59 1.07 14.37
C GLY A 35 -8.64 2.05 13.19
N TYR A 36 -9.24 1.65 12.07
CA TYR A 36 -9.33 2.49 10.87
C TYR A 36 -10.54 3.44 10.93
N SER A 37 -10.53 4.48 10.11
CA SER A 37 -11.64 5.42 9.96
C SER A 37 -12.78 4.84 9.11
N ASP A 38 -13.98 5.39 9.29
CA ASP A 38 -15.15 5.02 8.48
C ASP A 38 -14.93 5.30 6.98
N ILE A 39 -14.10 6.28 6.64
CA ILE A 39 -13.78 6.64 5.26
C ILE A 39 -12.87 5.58 4.62
N GLU A 40 -11.82 5.17 5.33
CA GLU A 40 -10.88 4.13 4.87
C GLU A 40 -11.59 2.81 4.63
N ILE A 41 -12.44 2.39 5.57
CA ILE A 41 -13.17 1.12 5.48
C ILE A 41 -14.17 1.15 4.32
N LYS A 42 -14.88 2.27 4.12
CA LYS A 42 -15.80 2.40 2.98
C LYS A 42 -15.05 2.32 1.65
N LYS A 43 -13.91 2.99 1.53
CA LYS A 43 -13.08 2.92 0.31
C LYS A 43 -12.60 1.49 0.06
N ALA A 44 -12.06 0.82 1.08
CA ALA A 44 -11.56 -0.54 0.97
C ALA A 44 -12.66 -1.55 0.62
N VAL A 45 -13.87 -1.40 1.17
CA VAL A 45 -15.02 -2.23 0.83
C VAL A 45 -15.45 -2.02 -0.63
N ILE A 46 -15.53 -0.78 -1.10
CA ILE A 46 -15.86 -0.49 -2.50
C ILE A 46 -14.78 -1.06 -3.43
N GLY A 47 -13.50 -0.91 -3.08
CA GLY A 47 -12.38 -1.51 -3.81
C GLY A 47 -12.45 -3.04 -3.85
N SER A 48 -12.74 -3.67 -2.72
CA SER A 48 -12.92 -5.12 -2.62
C SER A 48 -14.01 -5.63 -3.55
N ILE A 49 -15.17 -4.97 -3.57
CA ILE A 49 -16.30 -5.32 -4.46
C ILE A 49 -15.91 -5.17 -5.93
N ARG A 50 -15.07 -4.19 -6.26
CA ARG A 50 -14.65 -3.90 -7.63
C ARG A 50 -13.61 -4.89 -8.16
N GLU A 51 -12.64 -5.25 -7.33
CA GLU A 51 -11.43 -5.97 -7.78
C GLU A 51 -11.45 -7.46 -7.44
N LEU A 52 -12.06 -7.86 -6.33
CA LEU A 52 -11.97 -9.23 -5.83
C LEU A 52 -13.08 -10.10 -6.42
N LYS A 53 -12.72 -11.35 -6.71
CA LYS A 53 -13.65 -12.36 -7.24
C LYS A 53 -14.42 -13.08 -6.13
N PHE A 54 -13.92 -13.03 -4.90
CA PHE A 54 -14.46 -13.74 -3.74
C PHE A 54 -14.60 -12.80 -2.56
N PHE A 55 -15.39 -13.20 -1.56
CA PHE A 55 -15.55 -12.42 -0.34
C PHE A 55 -14.17 -12.13 0.29
N PRO A 56 -13.84 -10.84 0.56
CA PRO A 56 -12.49 -10.44 0.96
C PRO A 56 -12.10 -11.05 2.31
N LYS A 57 -10.88 -11.54 2.40
CA LYS A 57 -10.19 -11.78 3.67
C LYS A 57 -9.90 -10.45 4.35
N ILE A 58 -9.73 -10.49 5.68
CA ILE A 58 -9.39 -9.30 6.46
C ILE A 58 -8.06 -8.67 5.99
N ALA A 59 -7.08 -9.49 5.61
CA ALA A 59 -5.81 -9.03 5.08
C ALA A 59 -5.97 -8.21 3.78
N GLU A 60 -6.79 -8.68 2.84
CA GLU A 60 -7.06 -7.96 1.58
C GLU A 60 -7.74 -6.60 1.83
N ILE A 61 -8.61 -6.50 2.85
CA ILE A 61 -9.19 -5.21 3.26
C ILE A 61 -8.11 -4.29 3.83
N ILE A 62 -7.18 -4.83 4.65
CA ILE A 62 -6.08 -4.04 5.21
C ILE A 62 -5.15 -3.54 4.09
N GLU A 63 -4.79 -4.39 3.13
CA GLU A 63 -4.00 -4.02 1.95
C GLU A 63 -4.68 -2.91 1.14
N MET A 64 -6.00 -2.95 0.98
CA MET A 64 -6.76 -1.88 0.32
C MET A 64 -6.76 -0.55 1.09
N ILE A 65 -6.52 -0.56 2.41
CA ILE A 65 -6.45 0.64 3.25
C ILE A 65 -5.04 1.21 3.27
N VAL A 66 -4.06 0.35 3.57
CA VAL A 66 -2.67 0.73 3.84
C VAL A 66 -1.85 0.82 2.55
N GLY A 67 -2.30 0.15 1.48
CA GLY A 67 -1.50 -0.10 0.29
C GLY A 67 -0.72 -1.42 0.42
N ASN A 68 -0.28 -1.95 -0.73
CA ASN A 68 0.62 -3.09 -0.77
C ASN A 68 2.07 -2.59 -0.63
N ILE A 69 2.76 -3.08 0.40
CA ILE A 69 4.17 -2.73 0.68
C ILE A 69 5.09 -3.17 -0.47
N GLU A 70 4.77 -4.27 -1.16
CA GLU A 70 5.55 -4.73 -2.31
C GLU A 70 5.43 -3.74 -3.48
N ASP A 71 4.22 -3.25 -3.76
CA ASP A 71 3.98 -2.23 -4.79
C ASP A 71 4.69 -0.90 -4.42
N GLU A 72 4.71 -0.53 -3.14
CA GLU A 72 5.41 0.66 -2.67
C GLU A 72 6.93 0.55 -2.91
N ALA A 73 7.52 -0.61 -2.64
CA ALA A 73 8.94 -0.86 -2.90
C ALA A 73 9.26 -0.84 -4.41
N GLU A 74 8.39 -1.41 -5.26
CA GLU A 74 8.55 -1.38 -6.71
C GLU A 74 8.48 0.06 -7.25
N ILE A 75 7.48 0.84 -6.82
CA ILE A 75 7.35 2.25 -7.20
C ILE A 75 8.58 3.05 -6.73
N ALA A 76 9.05 2.82 -5.50
CA ALA A 76 10.24 3.48 -4.98
C ALA A 76 11.49 3.16 -5.82
N TRP A 77 11.65 1.91 -6.27
CA TRP A 77 12.72 1.51 -7.18
C TRP A 77 12.62 2.20 -8.54
N LEU A 78 11.43 2.26 -9.14
CA LEU A 78 11.21 2.93 -10.42
C LEU A 78 11.53 4.44 -10.34
N ILE A 79 11.11 5.11 -9.26
CA ILE A 79 11.42 6.52 -9.02
C ILE A 79 12.94 6.73 -8.88
N LEU A 80 13.61 5.87 -8.10
CA LEU A 80 15.07 5.93 -7.95
C LEU A 80 15.76 5.76 -9.31
N LYS A 81 15.36 4.76 -10.09
CA LYS A 81 15.92 4.48 -11.42
C LYS A 81 15.72 5.66 -12.38
N GLU A 82 14.51 6.24 -12.45
CA GLU A 82 14.24 7.42 -13.29
C GLU A 82 15.18 8.58 -12.92
N LYS A 83 15.42 8.81 -11.63
CA LYS A 83 16.33 9.88 -11.20
C LYS A 83 17.78 9.60 -11.56
N ILE A 84 18.23 8.35 -11.44
CA ILE A 84 19.59 7.94 -11.82
C ILE A 84 19.81 8.15 -13.32
N GLU A 85 18.82 7.82 -14.14
CA GLU A 85 18.89 8.01 -15.60
C GLU A 85 18.82 9.49 -16.02
N ARG A 86 18.12 10.32 -15.25
CA ARG A 86 17.82 11.71 -15.61
C ARG A 86 18.83 12.73 -15.10
N TYR A 87 19.45 12.48 -13.95
CA TYR A 87 20.35 13.43 -13.29
C TYR A 87 21.76 12.88 -13.22
N ASP A 88 22.75 13.76 -13.42
CA ASP A 88 24.15 13.42 -13.24
C ASP A 88 24.48 13.13 -11.76
N GLY A 89 25.43 12.24 -11.51
CA GLY A 89 25.81 11.77 -10.17
C GLY A 89 26.30 12.88 -9.25
N TYR A 90 26.79 14.00 -9.81
CA TYR A 90 27.29 15.14 -9.05
C TYR A 90 26.19 16.14 -8.62
N MET A 91 24.94 15.92 -9.03
CA MET A 91 23.82 16.78 -8.69
C MET A 91 23.25 16.43 -7.31
N SER A 92 22.77 17.44 -6.58
CA SER A 92 22.01 17.21 -5.35
C SER A 92 20.58 16.79 -5.69
N VAL A 93 20.23 15.54 -5.37
CA VAL A 93 18.90 14.96 -5.61
C VAL A 93 18.20 14.70 -4.27
N SER A 94 16.91 15.05 -4.18
CA SER A 94 16.07 14.79 -3.01
C SER A 94 14.79 14.04 -3.37
N PHE A 95 14.18 13.38 -2.39
CA PHE A 95 12.96 12.56 -2.54
C PHE A 95 11.89 13.02 -1.53
N PRO A 96 11.30 14.22 -1.69
CA PRO A 96 10.35 14.76 -0.71
C PRO A 96 9.07 13.95 -0.57
N GLU A 97 8.60 13.34 -1.67
CA GLU A 97 7.39 12.50 -1.70
C GLU A 97 7.67 11.05 -1.25
N ASN A 98 8.92 10.59 -1.30
CA ASN A 98 9.33 9.26 -0.88
C ASN A 98 10.62 9.31 -0.02
N PRO A 99 10.55 9.82 1.22
CA PRO A 99 11.74 10.03 2.06
C PRO A 99 12.53 8.76 2.38
N ALA A 100 11.86 7.59 2.32
CA ALA A 100 12.50 6.29 2.47
C ALA A 100 13.60 6.04 1.42
N ILE A 101 13.39 6.49 0.17
CA ILE A 101 14.41 6.36 -0.90
C ILE A 101 15.67 7.12 -0.51
N GLY A 102 15.53 8.38 -0.10
CA GLY A 102 16.66 9.20 0.34
C GLY A 102 17.40 8.58 1.52
N SER A 103 16.68 8.04 2.49
CA SER A 103 17.27 7.37 3.65
C SER A 103 18.11 6.14 3.27
N VAL A 104 17.63 5.35 2.30
CA VAL A 104 18.36 4.18 1.77
C VAL A 104 19.58 4.62 0.97
N VAL A 105 19.45 5.64 0.11
CA VAL A 105 20.57 6.20 -0.67
C VAL A 105 21.70 6.64 0.27
N GLU A 106 21.38 7.38 1.33
CA GLU A 106 22.38 7.80 2.32
C GLU A 106 23.01 6.61 3.05
N ALA A 107 22.20 5.61 3.42
CA ALA A 107 22.70 4.38 4.05
C ALA A 107 23.65 3.58 3.13
N LEU A 108 23.49 3.70 1.81
CA LEU A 108 24.31 3.03 0.79
C LEU A 108 25.52 3.86 0.33
N GLY A 109 25.83 4.99 0.99
CA GLY A 109 27.01 5.82 0.67
C GLY A 109 26.69 7.11 -0.08
N GLY A 110 25.42 7.43 -0.26
CA GLY A 110 24.95 8.68 -0.86
C GLY A 110 24.76 8.60 -2.37
N TRP A 111 24.25 9.69 -2.95
CA TRP A 111 23.84 9.75 -4.36
C TRP A 111 24.97 9.42 -5.35
N ILE A 112 26.17 9.95 -5.12
CA ILE A 112 27.33 9.73 -6.00
C ILE A 112 27.68 8.23 -6.08
N GLU A 113 27.81 7.57 -4.92
CA GLU A 113 28.15 6.14 -4.85
C GLU A 113 27.05 5.27 -5.48
N MET A 114 25.79 5.67 -5.27
CA MET A 114 24.63 4.99 -5.87
C MET A 114 24.68 5.05 -7.41
N CYS A 115 24.93 6.23 -7.99
CA CYS A 115 25.06 6.41 -9.44
C CYS A 115 26.26 5.64 -10.02
N ASP A 116 27.42 5.67 -9.36
CA ASP A 116 28.64 4.98 -9.79
C ASP A 116 28.48 3.45 -9.78
N THR A 117 27.69 2.92 -8.85
CA THR A 117 27.39 1.48 -8.78
C THR A 117 26.46 1.03 -9.91
N THR A 118 25.47 1.84 -10.29
CA THR A 118 24.53 1.54 -11.40
C THR A 118 25.14 1.66 -12.79
N ILE A 119 26.17 2.48 -13.00
CA ILE A 119 26.87 2.59 -14.30
C ILE A 119 27.70 1.33 -14.60
N LYS A 120 27.98 0.50 -13.59
CA LYS A 120 28.64 -0.80 -13.73
C LYS A 120 27.65 -1.95 -13.99
N GLU A 121 26.66 -1.76 -14.86
CA GLU A 121 26.05 -2.93 -15.50
C GLU A 121 27.12 -3.56 -16.41
N GLU A 122 27.66 -4.70 -15.93
CA GLU A 122 28.65 -5.52 -16.62
C GLU A 122 28.17 -5.89 -18.04
N LYS A 123 29.04 -5.64 -19.02
CA LYS A 123 28.93 -6.15 -20.39
C LYS A 123 29.09 -7.66 -20.47
#